data_AF-A0A381TPL7-F1
#
_entry.id   AF-A0A381TPL7-F1
#
_cell.length_a   1.000
_cell.length_b   1.000
_cell.length_c   1.000
_cell.angle_alpha   90.00
_cell.angle_beta   90.00
_cell.angle_gamma   90.00
#
_symmetry.space_group_name_H-M   'P 1'
#
loop_
_entity.id
_entity.type
_entity.pdbx_description
1 polymer ?
#
loop_
_entity_poly.entity_id
_entity_poly.type
_entity_poly.pdbx_seq_one_letter_code
_entity_poly.pdbx_strand_id
1 'polypeptide(L)'
;MADKKITDLTAATVASKDDLVMVVDDPAGASPSNKKITIQNFFKVPSSNTGNVTAYTNTTAGQVAWVTDGNAGTATLAVFDGTNWKVVSQGSTISHN
;
A
#
# COMPACT_ATOMS: atom_id res chain seq x y z
N MET A 1 -5.17 -23.01 21.80
CA MET A 1 -3.80 -22.86 21.28
C MET A 1 -3.21 -21.62 21.95
N ALA A 2 -2.00 -21.70 22.49
CA ALA A 2 -1.33 -20.53 23.03
C ALA A 2 -0.67 -19.76 21.88
N ASP A 3 -0.78 -18.44 21.90
CA ASP A 3 -0.10 -17.57 20.95
C ASP A 3 1.42 -17.72 21.09
N LYS A 4 2.13 -17.79 19.97
CA LYS A 4 3.60 -17.80 19.96
C LYS A 4 4.07 -16.37 20.21
N LYS A 5 4.60 -16.12 21.40
CA LYS A 5 5.22 -14.84 21.76
C LYS A 5 6.46 -14.59 20.89
N ILE A 6 6.55 -13.42 20.24
CA ILE A 6 7.78 -12.95 19.60
C ILE A 6 8.57 -12.19 20.66
N THR A 7 9.72 -12.71 21.07
CA THR A 7 10.63 -12.07 22.04
C THR A 7 11.94 -11.66 21.37
N ASP A 8 12.66 -10.72 21.98
CA ASP A 8 14.00 -10.27 21.56
C ASP A 8 14.10 -9.68 20.14
N LEU A 9 13.10 -8.88 19.75
CA LEU A 9 13.12 -8.18 18.47
C LEU A 9 14.16 -7.04 18.51
N THR A 10 15.30 -7.23 17.86
CA THR A 10 16.30 -6.18 17.65
C THR A 10 15.83 -5.22 16.55
N ALA A 11 16.18 -3.94 16.67
CA ALA A 11 15.75 -2.93 15.70
C ALA A 11 16.49 -3.10 14.36
N ALA A 12 15.75 -3.18 13.26
CA ALA A 12 16.29 -3.03 11.92
C ALA A 12 16.50 -1.53 11.62
N THR A 13 17.67 -1.17 11.10
CA THR A 13 17.98 0.22 10.70
C THR A 13 17.86 0.44 9.19
N VAL A 14 17.74 -0.65 8.42
CA VAL A 14 17.54 -0.64 6.97
C VAL A 14 16.57 -1.76 6.62
N ALA A 15 15.65 -1.48 5.69
CA ALA A 15 14.67 -2.45 5.19
C ALA A 15 15.14 -3.07 3.87
N SER A 16 14.91 -4.37 3.70
CA SER A 16 15.07 -5.14 2.46
C SER A 16 13.70 -5.48 1.87
N LYS A 17 13.64 -5.67 0.55
CA LYS A 17 12.40 -6.05 -0.16
C LYS A 17 11.79 -7.36 0.33
N ASP A 18 12.63 -8.28 0.82
CA ASP A 18 12.23 -9.61 1.28
C ASP A 18 11.93 -9.65 2.79
N ASP A 19 12.14 -8.54 3.51
CA ASP A 19 11.79 -8.44 4.92
C ASP A 19 10.28 -8.64 5.11
N LEU A 20 9.92 -9.13 6.29
CA LEU A 20 8.56 -9.54 6.59
C LEU A 20 7.89 -8.55 7.53
N VAL A 21 6.68 -8.14 7.14
CA VAL A 21 5.73 -7.43 8.00
C VAL A 21 4.68 -8.44 8.46
N MET A 22 4.33 -8.38 9.75
CA MET A 22 3.21 -9.14 10.29
C MET A 22 1.92 -8.37 10.06
N VAL A 23 0.92 -9.04 9.48
CA VAL A 23 -0.41 -8.50 9.23
C VAL A 23 -1.44 -9.39 9.90
N VAL A 24 -2.47 -8.76 10.49
CA VAL A 24 -3.69 -9.44 10.91
C VAL A 24 -4.70 -9.23 9.78
N ASP A 25 -5.15 -10.31 9.13
CA ASP A 25 -5.97 -10.20 7.90
C ASP A 25 -7.46 -9.90 8.15
N ASP A 26 -7.98 -10.32 9.30
CA ASP A 26 -9.33 -10.06 9.78
C ASP A 26 -9.28 -9.41 11.18
N PRO A 27 -8.74 -8.19 11.31
CA PRO A 27 -8.55 -7.57 12.62
C PRO A 27 -9.87 -7.21 13.31
N ALA A 28 -10.98 -7.14 12.57
CA ALA A 28 -12.30 -6.75 13.07
C ALA A 28 -13.34 -7.89 13.08
N GLY A 29 -13.09 -9.01 12.40
CA GLY A 29 -14.02 -10.13 12.32
C GLY A 29 -13.75 -11.23 13.35
N ALA A 30 -14.47 -12.34 13.18
CA ALA A 30 -14.57 -13.37 14.20
C ALA A 30 -13.36 -14.32 14.25
N SER A 31 -12.42 -14.22 13.31
CA SER A 31 -11.28 -15.13 13.22
C SER A 31 -10.00 -14.42 12.74
N PRO A 32 -9.47 -13.48 13.53
CA PRO A 32 -8.20 -12.83 13.22
C PRO A 32 -7.09 -13.88 13.07
N SER A 33 -6.40 -13.84 11.93
CA SER A 33 -5.25 -14.70 11.66
C SER A 33 -3.98 -13.90 11.43
N ASN A 34 -2.89 -14.35 12.05
CA ASN A 34 -1.58 -13.75 11.87
C ASN A 34 -0.96 -14.27 10.57
N LYS A 35 -0.69 -13.37 9.63
CA LYS A 35 -0.05 -13.66 8.33
C LYS A 35 1.24 -12.86 8.20
N LYS A 36 2.14 -13.35 7.34
CA LYS A 36 3.35 -12.64 6.93
C LYS A 36 3.19 -12.12 5.50
N ILE A 37 3.71 -10.92 5.24
CA ILE A 37 3.81 -10.33 3.91
C ILE A 37 5.22 -9.74 3.75
N THR A 38 5.80 -9.83 2.55
CA THR A 38 7.09 -9.17 2.26
C THR A 38 6.89 -7.66 2.12
N ILE A 39 7.92 -6.86 2.40
CA ILE A 39 7.88 -5.40 2.17
C ILE A 39 7.53 -5.09 0.71
N GLN A 40 8.07 -5.85 -0.25
CA GLN A 40 7.71 -5.72 -1.67
C GLN A 40 6.21 -5.89 -1.93
N ASN A 41 5.60 -6.92 -1.34
CA ASN A 41 4.18 -7.18 -1.53
C ASN A 41 3.30 -6.23 -0.73
N PHE A 42 3.78 -5.72 0.41
CA PHE A 42 3.06 -4.77 1.26
C PHE A 42 2.86 -3.41 0.56
N PHE A 43 3.87 -2.90 -0.14
CA PHE A 43 3.78 -1.65 -0.89
C PHE A 43 3.14 -1.79 -2.28
N LYS A 44 2.67 -2.99 -2.66
CA LYS A 44 1.98 -3.17 -3.94
C LYS A 44 0.63 -2.47 -3.88
N VAL A 45 0.57 -1.27 -4.46
CA VAL A 45 -0.64 -0.44 -4.48
C VAL A 45 -1.70 -1.10 -5.37
N PRO A 46 -2.93 -1.32 -4.86
CA PRO A 46 -4.05 -1.78 -5.69
C PRO A 46 -4.28 -0.83 -6.87
N SER A 47 -4.62 -1.39 -8.03
CA SER A 47 -4.91 -0.63 -9.25
C SER A 47 -6.40 -0.58 -9.54
N SER A 48 -6.92 0.61 -9.81
CA SER A 48 -8.31 0.83 -10.22
C SER A 48 -8.37 1.93 -11.29
N ASN A 49 -9.50 2.06 -11.98
CA ASN A 49 -9.73 3.19 -12.88
C ASN A 49 -10.22 4.44 -12.10
N THR A 50 -10.31 5.58 -12.77
CA THR A 50 -10.76 6.86 -12.21
C THR A 50 -12.17 6.82 -11.62
N GLY A 51 -13.06 5.99 -12.15
CA GLY A 51 -14.43 5.82 -11.66
C GLY A 51 -14.56 4.90 -10.43
N ASN A 52 -13.55 4.08 -10.15
CA ASN A 52 -13.56 3.07 -9.09
C ASN A 52 -12.54 3.37 -7.97
N VAL A 53 -11.67 4.36 -8.14
CA VAL A 53 -10.70 4.78 -7.12
C VAL A 53 -11.34 5.80 -6.17
N THR A 54 -11.96 5.30 -5.11
CA THR A 54 -12.58 6.16 -4.09
C THR A 54 -11.63 6.33 -2.91
N ALA A 55 -11.48 7.56 -2.39
CA ALA A 55 -10.80 7.77 -1.12
C ALA A 55 -11.54 7.03 0.00
N TYR A 56 -10.81 6.52 1.00
CA TYR A 56 -11.47 5.98 2.19
C TYR A 56 -12.34 7.06 2.84
N THR A 57 -13.42 6.62 3.48
CA THR A 57 -14.44 7.49 4.11
C THR A 57 -13.85 8.47 5.14
N ASN A 58 -12.65 8.20 5.64
CA ASN A 58 -11.83 9.16 6.37
C ASN A 58 -10.92 9.93 5.39
N THR A 59 -11.46 10.99 4.81
CA THR A 59 -10.94 11.80 3.67
C THR A 59 -9.71 12.66 3.99
N THR A 60 -8.83 12.20 4.89
CA THR A 60 -7.58 12.92 5.20
C THR A 60 -6.63 12.90 3.99
N ALA A 61 -5.99 14.03 3.69
CA ALA A 61 -5.02 14.16 2.61
C ALA A 61 -3.84 13.17 2.78
N GLY A 62 -3.28 12.71 1.65
CA GLY A 62 -2.09 11.85 1.64
C GLY A 62 -2.33 10.37 1.31
N GLN A 63 -3.58 9.97 1.01
CA GLN A 63 -3.85 8.63 0.48
C GLN A 63 -3.25 8.48 -0.92
N VAL A 64 -2.73 7.29 -1.25
CA VAL A 64 -2.05 6.99 -2.51
C VAL A 64 -2.78 5.85 -3.24
N ALA A 65 -2.95 5.97 -4.55
CA ALA A 65 -3.53 4.93 -5.40
C ALA A 65 -2.82 4.82 -6.75
N TRP A 66 -2.84 3.63 -7.36
CA TRP A 66 -2.46 3.44 -8.75
C TRP A 66 -3.71 3.52 -9.63
N VAL A 67 -3.82 4.57 -10.44
CA VAL A 67 -4.98 4.83 -11.29
C VAL A 67 -4.64 4.46 -12.72
N THR A 68 -5.35 3.52 -13.33
CA THR A 68 -4.98 2.97 -14.65
C THR A 68 -5.23 3.90 -15.83
N ASP A 69 -6.04 4.93 -15.65
CA ASP A 69 -6.52 5.88 -16.67
C ASP A 69 -6.50 7.35 -16.19
N GLY A 70 -5.78 7.64 -15.09
CA GLY A 70 -5.88 8.91 -14.36
C GLY A 70 -5.24 10.13 -15.02
N ASN A 71 -4.23 9.96 -15.88
CA ASN A 71 -3.56 11.06 -16.58
C ASN A 71 -3.99 11.10 -18.05
N ALA A 72 -5.14 11.73 -18.32
CA ALA A 72 -5.73 11.79 -19.67
C ALA A 72 -5.82 10.41 -20.36
N GLY A 73 -6.21 9.38 -19.59
CA GLY A 73 -6.31 8.00 -20.09
C GLY A 73 -5.05 7.14 -19.88
N THR A 74 -3.95 7.69 -19.38
CA THR A 74 -2.73 6.94 -19.04
C THR A 74 -2.68 6.61 -17.56
N ALA A 75 -2.10 5.45 -17.22
CA ALA A 75 -1.91 5.06 -15.83
C ALA A 75 -1.02 6.05 -15.06
N THR A 76 -1.25 6.24 -13.76
CA THR A 76 -0.42 7.11 -12.92
C THR A 76 -0.58 6.77 -11.46
N LEU A 77 0.44 7.08 -10.66
CA LEU A 77 0.26 7.26 -9.23
C LEU A 77 -0.56 8.54 -8.99
N ALA A 78 -1.54 8.47 -8.09
CA ALA A 78 -2.33 9.62 -7.67
C ALA A 78 -2.35 9.75 -6.14
N VAL A 79 -2.44 10.98 -5.66
CA VAL A 79 -2.57 11.32 -4.23
C VAL A 79 -3.85 12.09 -3.99
N PHE A 80 -4.61 11.71 -2.97
CA PHE A 80 -5.81 12.44 -2.57
C PHE A 80 -5.42 13.70 -1.78
N ASP A 81 -5.86 14.87 -2.24
CA ASP A 81 -5.57 16.17 -1.59
C ASP A 81 -6.57 16.56 -0.49
N GLY A 82 -7.53 15.68 -0.17
CA GLY A 82 -8.65 15.96 0.71
C GLY A 82 -9.96 16.27 -0.04
N THR A 83 -9.91 16.51 -1.34
CA THR A 83 -11.09 16.79 -2.19
C THR A 83 -11.04 16.05 -3.52
N ASN A 84 -9.88 16.00 -4.17
CA ASN A 84 -9.67 15.39 -5.48
C ASN A 84 -8.43 14.49 -5.48
N TRP A 85 -8.42 13.52 -6.39
CA TRP A 85 -7.20 12.81 -6.74
C TRP A 85 -6.32 13.69 -7.63
N LYS A 86 -5.05 13.84 -7.25
CA LYS A 86 -4.02 14.58 -7.99
C LYS A 86 -3.02 13.62 -8.60
N VAL A 87 -2.71 13.84 -9.87
CA VAL A 87 -1.68 13.09 -10.61
C VAL A 87 -0.30 13.43 -10.02
N VAL A 88 0.46 12.41 -9.60
CA VAL A 88 1.84 12.58 -9.07
C VAL A 88 2.91 12.45 -10.18
N SER A 89 2.49 12.13 -11.40
CA SER A 89 3.27 11.91 -12.65
C SER A 89 3.78 10.48 -12.87
N GLN A 90 3.84 10.06 -14.14
CA GLN A 90 4.79 9.04 -14.59
C GLN A 90 6.07 9.77 -15.03
N GLY A 91 7.18 9.47 -14.35
CA GLY A 91 8.51 9.87 -14.83
C GLY A 91 8.93 9.05 -16.05
N SER A 92 10.12 9.37 -16.59
CA SER A 92 10.76 8.53 -17.61
C SER A 92 10.98 7.09 -17.10
N THR A 93 10.99 6.11 -18.01
CA THR A 93 11.37 4.73 -17.69
C THR A 93 12.74 4.73 -17.01
N ILE A 94 12.80 4.21 -15.79
CA ILE A 94 14.09 3.97 -15.12
C ILE A 94 14.77 2.85 -15.91
N SER A 95 15.84 3.16 -16.64
CA SER A 95 16.75 2.15 -17.17
C SER A 95 17.79 1.85 -16.09
N HIS A 96 17.81 0.61 -15.60
CA HIS A 96 18.96 0.08 -14.89
C HIS A 96 20.03 -0.29 -15.94
N ASN A 97 21.24 0.26 -15.79
CA ASN A 97 22.42 -0.27 -16.47
C ASN A 97 22.77 -1.66 -15.94
#